data_AF-A0A1J3IVA8-F1
#
_entry.id   AF-A0A1J3IVA8-F1
#
_cell.length_a   1.000
_cell.length_b   1.000
_cell.length_c   1.000
_cell.angle_alpha   90.00
_cell.angle_beta   90.00
_cell.angle_gamma   90.00
#
_symmetry.space_group_name_H-M   'P 1'
#
loop_
_entity.id
_entity.type
_entity.pdbx_description
1 polymer ?
#
loop_
_entity_poly.entity_id
_entity_poly.type
_entity_poly.pdbx_seq_one_letter_code
_entity_poly.pdbx_strand_id
1 'polypeptide(L)'
;LFYLDSRRRRNQIRIHLRKRKENTFQTQDMNLGFVIGVLGVLILSHAAYSTIQYRGLLKITEEEFSGPPLNVVLELIIGLGLCMWAALTFPGKFLSIHPDSDENRAVSLPDNSDFMIFNHRGRLFPPQIDMKF
;
A
#
# COMPACT_ATOMS: atom_id res chain seq x y z
N LEU A 1 36.73 17.02 16.28
CA LEU A 1 35.82 15.92 16.63
C LEU A 1 34.37 16.37 16.88
N PHE A 2 34.12 17.35 17.75
CA PHE A 2 32.77 17.80 18.15
C PHE A 2 31.86 18.24 16.99
N TYR A 3 32.42 18.91 15.98
CA TYR A 3 31.67 19.37 14.80
C TYR A 3 31.14 18.22 13.93
N LEU A 4 31.95 17.16 13.74
CA LEU A 4 31.56 15.99 12.94
C LEU A 4 30.45 15.18 13.62
N ASP A 5 30.51 15.08 14.96
CA ASP A 5 29.48 14.42 15.75
C ASP A 5 28.14 15.18 15.75
N SER A 6 28.17 16.51 15.87
CA SER A 6 26.96 17.35 15.74
C SER A 6 26.32 17.27 14.34
N ARG A 7 27.13 17.13 13.28
CA ARG A 7 26.63 16.92 11.90
C ARG A 7 25.98 15.55 11.76
N ARG A 8 26.58 14.51 12.34
CA ARG A 8 26.08 13.12 12.33
C ARG A 8 24.73 13.01 13.05
N ARG A 9 24.58 13.63 14.22
CA ARG A 9 23.30 13.67 14.97
C ARG A 9 22.19 14.38 14.19
N ARG A 10 22.49 15.51 13.54
CA ARG A 10 21.51 16.23 12.71
C ARG A 10 21.05 15.41 11.49
N ASN A 11 21.96 14.68 10.86
CA ASN A 11 21.60 13.79 9.73
C ASN A 11 20.72 12.62 10.19
N GLN A 12 21.02 12.01 11.33
CA GLN A 12 20.19 10.95 11.91
C GLN A 12 18.76 11.43 12.22
N ILE A 13 18.63 12.60 12.86
CA ILE A 13 17.32 13.20 13.14
C ILE A 13 16.56 13.47 11.84
N ARG A 14 17.23 14.00 10.81
CA ARG A 14 16.60 14.29 9.52
C ARG A 14 16.12 13.02 8.81
N ILE A 15 16.88 11.92 8.88
CA ILE A 15 16.51 10.62 8.31
C ILE A 15 15.27 10.07 9.04
N HIS A 16 15.26 10.08 10.37
CA HIS A 16 14.09 9.65 11.15
C HIS A 16 12.86 10.52 10.89
N LEU A 17 13.01 11.84 10.78
CA LEU A 17 11.91 12.74 10.45
C LEU A 17 11.36 12.45 9.04
N ARG A 18 12.23 12.14 8.08
CA ARG A 18 11.83 11.76 6.72
C ARG A 18 11.08 10.42 6.72
N LYS A 19 11.62 9.39 7.39
CA LYS A 19 10.99 8.06 7.50
C LYS A 19 9.65 8.15 8.24
N ARG A 20 9.55 9.02 9.26
CA ARG A 20 8.28 9.30 9.96
C ARG A 20 7.26 9.97 9.04
N LYS A 21 7.65 11.02 8.31
CA LYS A 21 6.76 11.68 7.33
C LYS A 21 6.24 10.71 6.28
N GLU A 22 7.11 9.88 5.74
CA GLU A 22 6.77 8.91 4.70
C GLU A 22 5.84 7.82 5.21
N ASN A 23 6.05 7.32 6.43
CA ASN A 23 5.12 6.39 7.07
C ASN A 23 3.77 7.04 7.37
N THR A 24 3.74 8.29 7.88
CA THR A 24 2.48 9.00 8.12
C THR A 24 1.71 9.22 6.81
N PHE A 25 2.39 9.64 5.74
CA PHE A 25 1.77 9.82 4.42
C PHE A 25 1.16 8.51 3.89
N GLN A 26 1.92 7.42 3.93
CA GLN A 26 1.46 6.08 3.54
C GLN A 26 0.24 5.59 4.34
N THR A 27 0.23 5.81 5.66
CA THR A 27 -0.94 5.46 6.48
C THR A 27 -2.18 6.30 6.16
N GLN A 28 -2.00 7.55 5.71
CA GLN A 28 -3.11 8.40 5.28
C GLN A 28 -3.68 7.90 3.94
N ASP A 29 -2.82 7.54 2.99
CA ASP A 29 -3.22 7.06 1.66
C ASP A 29 -4.01 5.73 1.75
N MET A 30 -3.56 4.80 2.60
CA MET A 30 -4.27 3.53 2.85
C MET A 30 -5.68 3.73 3.43
N ASN A 31 -5.82 4.65 4.40
CA ASN A 31 -7.11 4.95 5.01
C ASN A 31 -8.06 5.64 4.01
N LEU A 32 -7.54 6.54 3.18
CA LEU A 32 -8.33 7.22 2.16
C LEU A 32 -8.83 6.25 1.09
N GLY A 33 -7.97 5.35 0.60
CA GLY A 33 -8.35 4.31 -0.37
C GLY A 33 -9.46 3.40 0.15
N PHE A 34 -9.39 3.02 1.43
CA PHE A 34 -10.45 2.23 2.07
C PHE A 34 -11.80 2.96 2.13
N VAL A 35 -11.81 4.24 2.54
CA VAL A 35 -13.04 5.05 2.60
C VAL A 35 -13.67 5.21 1.22
N ILE A 36 -12.85 5.50 0.19
CA ILE A 36 -13.31 5.61 -1.20
C ILE A 36 -13.87 4.27 -1.70
N GLY A 37 -13.24 3.15 -1.33
CA GLY A 37 -13.72 1.82 -1.67
C GLY A 37 -15.09 1.50 -1.08
N VAL A 38 -15.30 1.79 0.22
CA VAL A 38 -16.60 1.59 0.89
C VAL A 38 -17.68 2.45 0.24
N LEU A 39 -17.38 3.71 -0.09
CA LEU A 39 -18.32 4.59 -0.81
C LEU A 39 -18.64 4.05 -2.21
N GLY A 40 -17.65 3.55 -2.94
CA GLY A 40 -17.85 2.92 -4.25
C GLY A 40 -18.80 1.72 -4.20
N VAL A 41 -18.65 0.84 -3.21
CA VAL A 41 -19.53 -0.34 -3.02
C VAL A 41 -20.95 0.09 -2.65
N LEU A 42 -21.12 1.12 -1.82
CA LEU A 42 -22.44 1.64 -1.45
C LEU A 42 -23.18 2.20 -2.68
N ILE A 43 -22.50 2.99 -3.51
CA ILE A 43 -23.05 3.54 -4.76
C ILE A 43 -23.39 2.40 -5.73
N LEU A 44 -22.52 1.40 -5.87
CA LEU A 44 -22.76 0.26 -6.74
C LEU A 44 -23.97 -0.57 -6.28
N SER A 45 -24.13 -0.74 -4.96
CA SER A 45 -25.30 -1.42 -4.37
C SER A 45 -26.60 -0.65 -4.62
N HIS A 46 -26.55 0.70 -4.52
CA HIS A 46 -27.68 1.56 -4.83
C HIS A 46 -28.09 1.47 -6.30
N ALA A 47 -27.12 1.51 -7.23
CA ALA A 47 -27.37 1.32 -8.65
C ALA A 47 -27.97 -0.06 -8.94
N ALA A 48 -27.42 -1.12 -8.33
CA ALA A 48 -27.94 -2.48 -8.46
C ALA A 48 -29.40 -2.59 -7.98
N TYR A 49 -29.72 -2.04 -6.81
CA TYR A 49 -31.08 -2.02 -6.29
C TYR A 49 -32.06 -1.29 -7.23
N SER A 50 -31.67 -0.11 -7.73
CA SER A 50 -32.46 0.65 -8.71
C SER A 50 -32.73 -0.13 -10.00
N THR A 51 -31.74 -0.87 -10.52
CA THR A 51 -31.96 -1.71 -11.71
C THR A 51 -32.88 -2.91 -11.45
N ILE A 52 -32.80 -3.53 -10.27
CA ILE A 52 -33.64 -4.68 -9.90
C ILE A 52 -35.09 -4.24 -9.69
N GLN A 53 -35.31 -3.12 -8.98
CA GLN A 53 -36.62 -2.49 -8.82
C GLN A 53 -37.24 -2.13 -10.17
N TYR A 54 -36.47 -1.48 -11.06
CA TYR A 54 -36.93 -1.15 -12.40
C TYR A 54 -37.31 -2.40 -13.21
N ARG A 55 -36.49 -3.47 -13.15
CA ARG A 55 -36.82 -4.77 -13.75
C ARG A 55 -38.09 -5.41 -13.18
N GLY A 56 -38.32 -5.27 -11.87
CA GLY A 56 -39.51 -5.79 -11.20
C GLY A 56 -40.79 -5.09 -11.66
N LEU A 57 -40.75 -3.76 -11.78
CA LEU A 57 -41.87 -2.96 -12.29
C LEU A 57 -42.22 -3.30 -13.74
N LEU A 58 -41.21 -3.41 -14.62
CA LEU A 58 -41.45 -3.74 -16.04
C LEU A 58 -42.04 -5.15 -16.25
N LYS A 59 -41.72 -6.11 -15.37
CA LYS A 59 -42.34 -7.45 -15.41
C LYS A 59 -43.83 -7.45 -15.09
N ILE A 60 -44.32 -6.43 -14.39
CA ILE A 60 -45.72 -6.30 -13.99
C ILE A 60 -46.51 -5.49 -15.04
N THR A 61 -45.85 -4.65 -15.84
CA THR A 61 -46.48 -3.77 -16.83
C THR A 61 -46.46 -4.29 -18.28
N GLU A 62 -45.91 -5.49 -18.55
CA GLU A 62 -45.86 -6.15 -19.88
C GLU A 62 -45.25 -5.32 -21.04
N GLU A 63 -44.49 -4.26 -20.76
CA GLU A 63 -43.82 -3.47 -21.81
C GLU A 63 -42.50 -4.09 -22.29
N GLU A 64 -42.20 -3.95 -23.58
CA GLU A 64 -40.95 -4.41 -24.20
C GLU A 64 -39.72 -3.73 -23.59
N PHE A 65 -38.74 -4.56 -23.25
CA PHE A 65 -37.62 -4.21 -22.39
C PHE A 65 -36.60 -3.32 -23.12
N SER A 66 -36.78 -1.99 -23.09
CA SER A 66 -35.82 -1.04 -23.71
C SER A 66 -34.49 -0.91 -22.95
N GLY A 67 -34.37 -1.48 -21.75
CA GLY A 67 -33.16 -1.46 -20.92
C GLY A 67 -33.24 -0.49 -19.74
N PRO A 68 -32.34 -0.62 -18.74
CA PRO A 68 -32.33 0.25 -17.57
C PRO A 68 -32.03 1.71 -17.98
N PRO A 69 -32.64 2.70 -17.30
CA PRO A 69 -32.44 4.10 -17.62
C PRO A 69 -30.96 4.48 -17.57
N LEU A 70 -30.48 5.23 -18.57
CA LEU A 70 -29.08 5.61 -18.76
C LEU A 70 -28.44 6.22 -17.51
N ASN A 71 -29.22 6.89 -16.67
CA ASN A 71 -28.75 7.49 -15.43
C ASN A 71 -28.18 6.45 -14.45
N VAL A 72 -28.81 5.27 -14.34
CA VAL A 72 -28.35 4.18 -13.45
C VAL A 72 -27.12 3.48 -14.03
N VAL A 73 -27.02 3.41 -15.37
CA VAL A 73 -25.83 2.88 -16.05
C VAL A 73 -24.61 3.77 -15.77
N LEU A 74 -24.78 5.09 -15.81
CA LEU A 74 -23.71 6.04 -15.45
C LEU A 74 -23.30 5.89 -13.98
N GLU A 75 -24.26 5.78 -13.06
CA GLU A 75 -23.99 5.57 -11.63
C GLU A 75 -23.20 4.26 -11.38
N LEU A 76 -23.54 3.20 -12.12
CA LEU A 76 -22.80 1.93 -12.09
C LEU A 76 -21.36 2.07 -12.58
N ILE A 77 -21.14 2.75 -13.71
CA ILE A 77 -19.79 2.95 -14.28
C ILE A 77 -18.92 3.78 -13.32
N ILE A 78 -19.49 4.82 -12.71
CA ILE A 78 -18.79 5.65 -11.72
C ILE A 78 -18.47 4.84 -10.46
N GLY A 79 -19.44 4.08 -9.93
CA GLY A 79 -19.24 3.22 -8.77
C GLY A 79 -18.16 2.15 -9.02
N LEU A 80 -18.17 1.52 -10.19
CA LEU A 80 -17.16 0.56 -10.61
C LEU A 80 -15.77 1.21 -10.73
N GLY A 81 -15.68 2.38 -11.36
CA GLY A 81 -14.43 3.13 -11.50
C GLY A 81 -13.82 3.51 -10.15
N LEU A 82 -14.64 3.99 -9.21
CA LEU A 82 -14.20 4.31 -7.85
C LEU A 82 -13.73 3.06 -7.09
N CYS A 83 -14.46 1.95 -7.21
CA CYS A 83 -14.09 0.69 -6.57
C CYS A 83 -12.78 0.14 -7.13
N MET A 84 -12.57 0.24 -8.45
CA MET A 84 -11.33 -0.17 -9.11
C MET A 84 -10.15 0.72 -8.68
N TRP A 85 -10.37 2.04 -8.59
CA TRP A 85 -9.35 2.99 -8.11
C TRP A 85 -8.94 2.71 -6.66
N ALA A 86 -9.91 2.44 -5.78
CA ALA A 86 -9.66 2.06 -4.40
C ALA A 86 -8.85 0.76 -4.31
N ALA A 87 -9.22 -0.26 -5.10
CA ALA A 87 -8.51 -1.53 -5.15
C ALA A 87 -7.06 -1.38 -5.62
N LEU A 88 -6.77 -0.48 -6.58
CA LEU A 88 -5.42 -0.18 -7.05
C LEU A 88 -4.59 0.65 -6.06
N THR A 89 -5.24 1.39 -5.16
CA THR A 89 -4.57 2.13 -4.09
C THR A 89 -4.29 1.23 -2.87
N PHE A 90 -5.00 0.10 -2.76
CA PHE A 90 -4.87 -0.85 -1.67
C PHE A 90 -3.60 -1.73 -1.63
N PRO A 91 -2.94 -2.14 -2.74
CA PRO A 91 -1.72 -2.92 -2.63
C PRO A 91 -0.66 -2.11 -1.88
N GLY A 92 -0.37 -2.56 -0.66
CA GLY A 92 0.64 -1.97 0.20
C GLY A 92 2.01 -1.97 -0.46
N LYS A 93 2.97 -1.24 0.14
CA LYS A 93 4.33 -1.09 -0.39
C LYS A 93 4.88 -2.42 -0.89
N PHE A 94 5.26 -2.46 -2.17
CA PHE A 94 6.05 -3.56 -2.69
C PHE A 94 7.35 -3.63 -1.88
N LEU A 95 7.55 -4.75 -1.18
CA LEU A 95 8.79 -5.03 -0.48
C LEU A 95 9.87 -5.34 -1.52
N SER A 96 11.08 -4.87 -1.26
CA SER A 96 12.22 -5.18 -2.11
C SER A 96 12.55 -6.67 -2.00
N ILE A 97 12.69 -7.33 -3.16
CA ILE A 97 13.13 -8.73 -3.25
C ILE A 97 14.61 -8.86 -2.84
N HIS A 98 15.34 -7.74 -2.72
CA HIS A 98 16.72 -7.76 -2.30
C HIS A 98 16.86 -8.24 -0.84
N PRO A 99 17.60 -9.33 -0.58
CA PRO A 99 17.66 -9.98 0.73
C PRO A 99 18.36 -9.12 1.80
N ASP A 100 19.24 -8.21 1.41
CA ASP A 100 19.94 -7.29 2.33
C ASP A 100 19.24 -5.92 2.47
N SER A 101 17.97 -5.82 2.03
CA SER A 101 17.21 -4.60 2.27
C SER A 101 16.70 -4.55 3.71
N ASP A 102 16.77 -3.38 4.35
CA ASP A 102 16.29 -3.15 5.72
C ASP A 102 14.84 -3.62 5.94
N GLU A 103 14.02 -3.59 4.88
CA GLU A 103 12.60 -3.96 4.92
C GLU A 103 12.37 -5.48 4.71
N ASN A 104 13.37 -6.23 4.21
CA ASN A 104 13.33 -7.69 4.00
C ASN A 104 14.44 -8.39 4.78
N ARG A 105 14.67 -7.96 6.02
CA ARG A 105 15.70 -8.49 6.92
C ARG A 105 15.37 -9.87 7.49
N ALA A 106 14.59 -10.68 6.80
CA ALA A 106 14.25 -12.05 7.19
C ALA A 106 15.49 -12.97 7.26
N VAL A 107 16.60 -12.57 6.60
CA VAL A 107 17.89 -13.26 6.63
C VAL A 107 18.79 -12.86 7.81
N SER A 108 18.45 -11.83 8.59
CA SER A 108 19.10 -11.67 9.90
C SER A 108 18.44 -12.60 10.90
N LEU A 109 18.86 -13.86 10.89
CA LEU A 109 18.70 -14.72 12.06
C LEU A 109 19.23 -13.94 13.28
N PRO A 110 18.62 -14.10 14.47
CA PRO A 110 19.19 -13.55 15.69
C PRO A 110 20.64 -14.02 15.76
N ASP A 111 21.58 -13.07 15.66
CA ASP A 111 22.99 -13.36 15.80
C ASP A 111 23.15 -13.89 17.23
N ASN A 112 23.38 -15.19 17.34
CA ASN A 112 23.73 -15.82 18.60
C ASN A 112 25.19 -15.45 18.87
N SER A 113 25.42 -14.18 19.21
CA SER A 113 26.73 -13.56 19.40
C SER A 113 27.59 -14.32 20.40
N ASP A 114 26.95 -15.02 21.35
CA ASP A 114 27.61 -15.89 22.33
C ASP A 114 28.26 -17.15 21.74
N PHE A 115 27.86 -17.57 20.53
CA PHE A 115 28.40 -18.74 19.84
C PHE A 115 29.10 -18.38 18.52
N MET A 116 29.52 -17.13 18.34
CA MET A 116 30.16 -16.69 17.10
C MET A 116 31.53 -17.36 16.92
N ILE A 117 31.69 -18.13 15.82
CA ILE A 117 32.94 -18.81 15.46
C ILE A 117 33.71 -18.01 14.42
N PHE A 118 34.92 -17.58 14.77
CA PHE A 118 35.79 -16.79 13.87
C PHE A 118 36.53 -17.61 12.81
N ASN A 119 36.45 -18.95 12.86
CA ASN A 119 37.05 -19.84 11.87
C ASN A 119 36.04 -20.20 10.76
N HIS A 120 35.64 -19.21 9.96
CA HIS A 120 34.75 -19.41 8.81
C HIS A 120 35.42 -18.91 7.52
N ARG A 121 34.90 -19.33 6.36
CA ARG A 121 35.46 -19.01 5.02
C ARG A 121 35.51 -17.50 4.73
N GLY A 122 34.71 -16.70 5.46
CA GLY A 122 34.72 -15.24 5.43
C GLY A 122 36.06 -14.60 5.83
N ARG A 123 36.88 -15.30 6.61
CA ARG A 123 38.22 -14.84 7.04
C ARG A 123 39.18 -14.58 5.88
N LEU A 124 38.95 -15.19 4.72
CA LEU A 124 39.80 -15.04 3.53
C LEU A 124 39.51 -13.75 2.76
N PHE A 125 38.37 -13.10 3.03
CA PHE A 125 38.06 -11.83 2.40
C PHE A 125 38.67 -10.68 3.21
N PRO A 126 39.29 -9.68 2.56
CA PRO A 126 39.74 -8.49 3.27
C PRO A 126 38.53 -7.83 3.95
N PRO A 127 38.68 -7.28 5.16
CA PRO A 127 37.60 -6.57 5.82
C PRO A 127 37.09 -5.48 4.88
N GLN A 128 35.81 -5.52 4.51
CA GLN A 128 35.19 -4.47 3.72
C GLN A 128 35.13 -3.21 4.60
N ILE A 129 36.11 -2.34 4.41
CA ILE A 129 36.12 -1.00 5.00
C ILE A 129 35.13 -0.19 4.15
N ASP A 130 33.85 -0.21 4.52
CA ASP A 130 32.85 0.67 3.91
C ASP A 130 33.16 2.12 4.34
N MET A 131 34.12 2.74 3.64
CA MET A 131 34.32 4.17 3.71
C MET A 131 33.23 4.83 2.88
N LYS A 132 32.07 5.07 3.51
CA LYS A 132 31.10 6.06 3.02
C LYS A 132 31.77 7.43 3.01
N PHE A 133 32.32 7.81 1.86
CA PHE A 133 32.71 9.19 1.54
C PHE A 133 31.48 10.05 1.24
#